data_AF-A0A4R8WPL5-F1
#
_entry.id   AF-A0A4R8WPL5-F1
#
_cell.length_a   1.000
_cell.length_b   1.000
_cell.length_c   1.000
_cell.angle_alpha   90.00
_cell.angle_beta   90.00
_cell.angle_gamma   90.00
#
_symmetry.space_group_name_H-M   'P 1'
#
loop_
_entity.id
_entity.type
_entity.pdbx_description
1 polymer ?
#
loop_
_entity_poly.entity_id
_entity_poly.type
_entity_poly.pdbx_seq_one_letter_code
_entity_poly.pdbx_strand_id
1 'polypeptide(L)'
;MGSATREALASTRAVLAAHGRTTDLATGEGLLDSGRVIGDSAQLLSALVDPAADAAAKAALVAAVFSAKLTPTALDLLQSVAAARWSSHSDLLAGIEELGLRAVAASAPVAGAVEAELFEFGTAVASNGELELALASKLGAVSAKVGLIDSLLTGKVSEQTLVIVRHLVQQPRGRRIGALLRFSATIVADEGGTAIATVSTAELLSSAQLERLRTSLTARYGRTLTINQVIDRSLVGGVRVQIGDDVIDGTIATRLKDLRLQLAG
;
A
#
# COMPACT_ATOMS: atom_id res chain seq x y z
N MET A 1 4.44 -3.36 14.14
CA MET A 1 3.18 -2.61 14.27
C MET A 1 2.56 -2.92 15.64
N GLY A 2 2.17 -1.89 16.40
CA GLY A 2 1.54 -2.05 17.73
C GLY A 2 0.10 -2.56 17.65
N SER A 3 -0.46 -3.06 18.76
CA SER A 3 -1.83 -3.61 18.79
C SER A 3 -2.90 -2.56 18.45
N ALA A 4 -2.74 -1.34 18.96
CA ALA A 4 -3.66 -0.23 18.70
C ALA A 4 -3.71 0.11 17.20
N THR A 5 -2.54 0.18 16.55
CA THR A 5 -2.45 0.44 15.09
C THR A 5 -3.17 -0.65 14.28
N ARG A 6 -3.03 -1.93 14.65
CA ARG A 6 -3.73 -3.02 13.94
C ARG A 6 -5.25 -2.92 14.07
N GLU A 7 -5.73 -2.61 15.28
CA GLU A 7 -7.17 -2.43 15.54
C GLU A 7 -7.71 -1.21 14.80
N ALA A 8 -6.98 -0.08 14.81
CA ALA A 8 -7.33 1.11 14.06
C ALA A 8 -7.47 0.81 12.57
N LEU A 9 -6.47 0.17 11.95
CA LEU A 9 -6.52 -0.22 10.54
C LEU A 9 -7.70 -1.15 10.23
N ALA A 10 -7.97 -2.15 11.08
CA ALA A 10 -9.11 -3.04 10.89
C ALA A 10 -10.44 -2.26 10.93
N SER A 11 -10.59 -1.34 11.90
CA SER A 11 -11.80 -0.55 12.06
C SER A 11 -12.03 0.41 10.89
N THR A 12 -11.00 1.14 10.43
CA THR A 12 -11.13 2.12 9.34
C THR A 12 -11.37 1.44 8.00
N ARG A 13 -10.77 0.26 7.75
CA ARG A 13 -11.06 -0.56 6.57
C ARG A 13 -12.53 -1.03 6.55
N ALA A 14 -13.09 -1.37 7.71
CA ALA A 14 -14.49 -1.76 7.81
C ALA A 14 -15.44 -0.59 7.47
N VAL A 15 -15.10 0.64 7.88
CA VAL A 15 -15.86 1.85 7.50
C VAL A 15 -15.79 2.10 6.00
N LEU A 16 -14.63 1.94 5.36
CA LEU A 16 -14.50 2.03 3.91
C LEU A 16 -15.37 0.98 3.20
N ALA A 17 -15.31 -0.28 3.65
CA ALA A 17 -16.13 -1.35 3.08
C ALA A 17 -17.63 -1.07 3.20
N ALA A 18 -18.08 -0.41 4.28
CA ALA A 18 -19.47 -0.04 4.49
C ALA A 18 -19.98 1.03 3.50
N HIS A 19 -19.09 1.91 3.01
CA HIS A 19 -19.44 2.90 1.98
C HIS A 19 -19.61 2.28 0.59
N GLY A 20 -18.90 1.18 0.32
CA GLY A 20 -19.00 0.42 -0.92
C GLY A 20 -18.90 1.31 -2.16
N ARG A 21 -19.94 1.29 -3.02
CA ARG A 21 -20.00 2.01 -4.30
C ARG A 21 -20.08 3.54 -4.19
N THR A 22 -20.20 4.11 -2.98
CA THR A 22 -20.17 5.57 -2.79
C THR A 22 -18.75 6.14 -2.71
N THR A 23 -17.74 5.27 -2.76
CA THR A 23 -16.32 5.63 -2.79
C THR A 23 -15.92 6.00 -4.22
N ASP A 24 -15.78 7.29 -4.49
CA ASP A 24 -15.30 7.82 -5.76
C ASP A 24 -13.81 8.22 -5.69
N LEU A 25 -13.23 8.58 -6.84
CA LEU A 25 -11.83 8.97 -6.93
C LEU A 25 -11.52 10.20 -6.04
N ALA A 26 -12.44 11.17 -6.01
CA ALA A 26 -12.32 12.37 -5.19
C ALA A 26 -12.22 12.04 -3.69
N THR A 27 -12.88 10.97 -3.25
CA THR A 27 -12.77 10.49 -1.86
C THR A 27 -11.33 10.07 -1.54
N GLY A 28 -10.72 9.28 -2.41
CA GLY A 28 -9.34 8.82 -2.23
C GLY A 28 -8.32 9.97 -2.31
N GLU A 29 -8.46 10.86 -3.29
CA GLU A 29 -7.64 12.08 -3.41
C GLU A 29 -7.73 12.94 -2.14
N GLY A 30 -8.94 13.19 -1.65
CA GLY A 30 -9.17 14.00 -0.46
C GLY A 30 -8.51 13.43 0.79
N LEU A 31 -8.54 12.10 0.97
CA LEU A 31 -7.87 11.43 2.08
C LEU A 31 -6.34 11.55 2.00
N LEU A 32 -5.77 11.31 0.82
CA LEU A 32 -4.33 11.42 0.59
C LEU A 32 -3.85 12.86 0.83
N ASP A 33 -4.60 13.84 0.34
CA ASP A 33 -4.34 15.27 0.51
C ASP A 33 -4.44 15.70 1.98
N SER A 34 -5.46 15.22 2.70
CA SER A 34 -5.63 15.47 4.13
C SER A 34 -4.48 14.90 4.95
N GLY A 35 -4.03 13.69 4.61
CA GLY A 35 -2.82 13.09 5.19
C GLY A 35 -1.59 13.97 5.03
N ARG A 36 -1.48 14.71 3.91
CA ARG A 36 -0.39 15.68 3.73
C ARG A 36 -0.51 16.87 4.65
N VAL A 37 -1.69 17.50 4.68
CA VAL A 37 -1.97 18.66 5.53
C VAL A 37 -1.77 18.33 7.01
N ILE A 38 -2.19 17.14 7.45
CA ILE A 38 -1.98 16.66 8.83
C ILE A 38 -0.48 16.44 9.09
N GLY A 39 0.24 15.83 8.15
CA GLY A 39 1.68 15.59 8.29
C GLY A 39 2.53 16.87 8.35
N ASP A 40 2.09 17.94 7.68
CA ASP A 40 2.77 19.25 7.66
C ASP A 40 2.45 20.10 8.90
N SER A 41 1.44 19.72 9.71
CA SER A 41 1.02 20.42 10.91
C SER A 41 1.28 19.59 12.17
N ALA A 42 2.36 19.90 12.88
CA ALA A 42 2.73 19.21 14.13
C ALA A 42 1.61 19.30 15.20
N GLN A 43 0.92 20.43 15.29
CA GLN A 43 -0.17 20.63 16.25
C GLN A 43 -1.37 19.74 15.94
N LEU A 44 -1.78 19.68 14.67
CA LEU A 44 -2.89 18.82 14.26
C LEU A 44 -2.54 17.36 14.47
N LEU A 45 -1.33 16.95 14.09
CA LEU A 45 -0.85 15.59 14.26
C LEU A 45 -0.81 15.16 15.73
N SER A 46 -0.28 16.01 16.62
CA SER A 46 -0.27 15.72 18.05
C SER A 46 -1.67 15.67 18.66
N ALA A 47 -2.59 16.54 18.24
CA ALA A 47 -3.97 16.53 18.72
C ALA A 47 -4.72 15.24 18.32
N LEU A 48 -4.46 14.70 17.13
CA LEU A 48 -5.13 13.49 16.64
C LEU A 48 -4.56 12.20 17.25
N VAL A 49 -3.28 12.18 17.64
CA VAL A 49 -2.62 11.01 18.25
C VAL A 49 -2.81 10.99 19.77
N ASP A 50 -3.26 12.09 20.39
CA ASP A 50 -3.46 12.17 21.84
C ASP A 50 -4.40 11.06 22.35
N PRO A 51 -3.90 10.13 23.19
CA PRO A 51 -4.70 9.03 23.71
C PRO A 51 -5.71 9.47 24.77
N ALA A 52 -5.54 10.65 25.38
CA ALA A 52 -6.44 11.19 26.39
C ALA A 52 -7.58 12.02 25.79
N ALA A 53 -7.43 12.47 24.55
CA ALA A 53 -8.47 13.21 23.84
C ALA A 53 -9.68 12.33 23.51
N ASP A 54 -10.87 12.88 23.73
CA ASP A 54 -12.13 12.25 23.36
C ASP A 54 -12.25 12.04 21.84
N ALA A 55 -12.83 10.91 21.44
CA ALA A 55 -12.95 10.53 20.03
C ALA A 55 -13.88 11.49 19.25
N ALA A 56 -14.99 11.94 19.87
CA ALA A 56 -15.90 12.88 19.24
C ALA A 56 -15.26 14.26 19.08
N ALA A 57 -14.47 14.69 20.06
CA ALA A 57 -13.68 15.92 19.95
C ALA A 57 -12.67 15.87 18.79
N LYS A 58 -11.96 14.75 18.61
CA LYS A 58 -11.04 14.55 17.47
C LYS A 58 -11.76 14.54 16.13
N ALA A 59 -12.92 13.88 16.04
CA ALA A 59 -13.76 13.91 14.83
C ALA A 59 -14.31 15.31 14.53
N ALA A 60 -14.67 16.09 15.55
CA ALA A 60 -15.12 17.48 15.39
C ALA A 60 -13.99 18.40 14.91
N LEU A 61 -12.76 18.19 15.40
CA LEU A 61 -11.57 18.91 14.91
C LEU A 61 -11.34 18.63 13.41
N VAL A 62 -11.43 17.37 12.99
CA VAL A 62 -11.34 17.00 11.57
C VAL A 62 -12.42 17.70 10.75
N ALA A 63 -13.69 17.68 11.22
CA ALA A 63 -14.78 18.38 10.54
C ALA A 63 -14.53 19.88 10.39
N ALA A 64 -14.04 20.53 11.45
CA ALA A 64 -13.75 21.96 11.43
C ALA A 64 -12.66 22.33 10.40
N VAL A 65 -11.66 21.46 10.21
CA VAL A 65 -10.54 21.73 9.31
C VAL A 65 -10.86 21.34 7.85
N PHE A 66 -11.57 20.23 7.63
CA PHE A 66 -11.63 19.57 6.32
C PHE A 66 -13.01 19.57 5.66
N SER A 67 -14.10 19.90 6.36
CA SER A 67 -15.47 19.80 5.81
C SER A 67 -15.71 20.58 4.52
N ALA A 68 -15.05 21.72 4.33
CA ALA A 68 -15.20 22.54 3.12
C ALA A 68 -14.46 21.97 1.89
N LYS A 69 -13.54 21.01 2.08
CA LYS A 69 -12.66 20.49 1.01
C LYS A 69 -12.90 19.01 0.68
N LEU A 70 -13.59 18.29 1.56
CA LEU A 70 -13.81 16.85 1.42
C LEU A 70 -15.23 16.54 0.98
N THR A 71 -15.36 15.43 0.22
CA THR A 71 -16.67 14.80 0.02
C THR A 71 -17.21 14.30 1.37
N PRO A 72 -18.53 14.13 1.53
CA PRO A 72 -19.10 13.58 2.76
C PRO A 72 -18.48 12.22 3.15
N THR A 73 -18.26 11.35 2.15
CA THR A 73 -17.60 10.05 2.33
C THR A 73 -16.15 10.19 2.82
N ALA A 74 -15.35 11.06 2.20
CA ALA A 74 -13.97 11.28 2.64
C ALA A 74 -13.90 11.87 4.05
N LEU A 75 -14.85 12.75 4.39
CA LEU A 75 -14.91 13.35 5.71
C LEU A 75 -15.22 12.29 6.77
N ASP A 76 -16.23 11.45 6.55
CA ASP A 76 -16.59 10.37 7.49
C ASP A 76 -15.42 9.39 7.68
N LEU A 77 -14.77 9.00 6.59
CA LEU A 77 -13.58 8.14 6.64
C LEU A 77 -12.44 8.79 7.44
N LEU A 78 -12.14 10.08 7.21
CA LEU A 78 -11.09 10.78 7.95
C LEU A 78 -11.46 10.96 9.44
N GLN A 79 -12.75 11.17 9.75
CA GLN A 79 -13.25 11.21 11.12
C GLN A 79 -13.11 9.86 11.81
N SER A 80 -13.37 8.75 11.11
CA SER A 80 -13.16 7.40 11.64
C SER A 80 -11.69 7.14 12.00
N VAL A 81 -10.76 7.62 11.16
CA VAL A 81 -9.32 7.53 11.40
C VAL A 81 -8.93 8.34 12.64
N ALA A 82 -9.46 9.56 12.80
CA ALA A 82 -9.20 10.42 13.95
C ALA A 82 -9.81 9.90 15.26
N ALA A 83 -10.94 9.20 15.19
CA ALA A 83 -11.56 8.56 16.34
C ALA A 83 -10.80 7.31 16.82
N ALA A 84 -10.06 6.65 15.92
CA ALA A 84 -9.29 5.46 16.24
C ALA A 84 -8.01 5.76 17.05
N ARG A 85 -7.49 4.74 17.74
CA ARG A 85 -6.29 4.84 18.57
C ARG A 85 -5.04 4.39 17.80
N TRP A 86 -4.05 5.26 17.70
CA TRP A 86 -2.80 4.99 16.98
C TRP A 86 -1.62 4.86 17.95
N SER A 87 -0.64 4.01 17.60
CA SER A 87 0.53 3.82 18.48
C SER A 87 1.57 4.94 18.32
N SER A 88 1.56 5.66 17.20
CA SER A 88 2.51 6.72 16.91
C SER A 88 1.99 7.72 15.87
N HIS A 89 2.67 8.86 15.74
CA HIS A 89 2.39 9.87 14.71
C HIS A 89 2.57 9.30 13.30
N SER A 90 3.63 8.50 13.10
CA SER A 90 3.88 7.81 11.82
C SER A 90 2.80 6.77 11.50
N ASP A 91 2.24 6.09 12.50
CA ASP A 91 1.20 5.09 12.28
C ASP A 91 -0.11 5.74 11.83
N LEU A 92 -0.53 6.86 12.45
CA LEU A 92 -1.71 7.62 12.01
C LEU A 92 -1.56 8.06 10.55
N LEU A 93 -0.42 8.66 10.22
CA LEU A 93 -0.16 9.11 8.85
C LEU A 93 -0.12 7.95 7.85
N ALA A 94 0.44 6.80 8.24
CA ALA A 94 0.44 5.59 7.42
C ALA A 94 -0.97 5.02 7.26
N GLY A 95 -1.81 5.09 8.29
CA GLY A 95 -3.21 4.69 8.23
C GLY A 95 -4.05 5.56 7.29
N ILE A 96 -3.86 6.88 7.31
CA ILE A 96 -4.53 7.80 6.36
C ILE A 96 -4.08 7.50 4.92
N GLU A 97 -2.77 7.33 4.71
CA GLU A 97 -2.20 6.95 3.40
C GLU A 97 -2.80 5.63 2.91
N GLU A 98 -2.83 4.61 3.76
CA GLU A 98 -3.39 3.31 3.44
C GLU A 98 -4.87 3.40 3.06
N LEU A 99 -5.68 4.12 3.85
CA LEU A 99 -7.10 4.29 3.60
C LEU A 99 -7.35 5.05 2.29
N GLY A 100 -6.55 6.08 2.01
CA GLY A 100 -6.62 6.83 0.75
C GLY A 100 -6.28 5.96 -0.45
N LEU A 101 -5.21 5.15 -0.38
CA LEU A 101 -4.83 4.22 -1.45
C LEU A 101 -5.94 3.19 -1.73
N ARG A 102 -6.57 2.66 -0.67
CA ARG A 102 -7.72 1.75 -0.79
C ARG A 102 -8.93 2.43 -1.42
N ALA A 103 -9.26 3.65 -0.99
CA ALA A 103 -10.37 4.39 -1.57
C ALA A 103 -10.16 4.69 -3.06
N VAL A 104 -8.93 5.07 -3.46
CA VAL A 104 -8.58 5.22 -4.88
C VAL A 104 -8.73 3.88 -5.63
N ALA A 105 -8.24 2.78 -5.07
CA ALA A 105 -8.38 1.45 -5.67
C ALA A 105 -9.85 1.02 -5.83
N ALA A 106 -10.68 1.25 -4.82
CA ALA A 106 -12.11 0.93 -4.83
C ALA A 106 -12.89 1.76 -5.88
N SER A 107 -12.41 2.95 -6.22
CA SER A 107 -13.00 3.79 -7.27
C SER A 107 -12.66 3.35 -8.70
N ALA A 108 -11.73 2.39 -8.87
CA ALA A 108 -11.29 1.96 -10.19
C ALA A 108 -12.40 1.22 -10.96
N PRO A 109 -12.66 1.57 -12.22
CA PRO A 109 -13.73 0.94 -13.01
C PRO A 109 -13.40 -0.52 -13.38
N VAL A 110 -12.11 -0.86 -13.45
CA VAL A 110 -11.61 -2.19 -13.80
C VAL A 110 -10.78 -2.72 -12.65
N ALA A 111 -11.21 -3.83 -12.07
CA ALA A 111 -10.49 -4.50 -10.99
C ALA A 111 -9.09 -4.94 -11.46
N GLY A 112 -8.08 -4.72 -10.62
CA GLY A 112 -6.68 -5.11 -10.89
C GLY A 112 -5.92 -4.20 -11.88
N ALA A 113 -6.58 -3.26 -12.57
CA ALA A 113 -5.89 -2.36 -13.51
C ALA A 113 -4.85 -1.49 -12.80
N VAL A 114 -5.24 -0.87 -11.67
CA VAL A 114 -4.36 0.00 -10.88
C VAL A 114 -3.14 -0.78 -10.35
N GLU A 115 -3.34 -2.02 -9.89
CA GLU A 115 -2.24 -2.88 -9.42
C GLU A 115 -1.23 -3.14 -10.54
N ALA A 116 -1.72 -3.56 -11.72
CA ALA A 116 -0.87 -3.87 -12.87
C ALA A 116 -0.09 -2.65 -13.34
N GLU A 117 -0.73 -1.48 -13.44
CA GLU A 117 -0.11 -0.23 -13.86
C GLU A 117 0.97 0.24 -12.84
N LEU A 118 0.69 0.12 -11.53
CA LEU A 118 1.69 0.42 -10.50
C LEU A 118 2.89 -0.51 -10.55
N PHE A 119 2.67 -1.79 -10.82
CA PHE A 119 3.74 -2.77 -10.99
C PHE A 119 4.60 -2.44 -12.21
N GLU A 120 3.98 -2.20 -13.37
CA GLU A 120 4.66 -1.83 -14.61
C GLU A 120 5.49 -0.56 -14.45
N PHE A 121 4.91 0.48 -13.84
CA PHE A 121 5.63 1.71 -13.54
C PHE A 121 6.80 1.45 -12.56
N GLY A 122 6.59 0.62 -11.53
CA GLY A 122 7.66 0.21 -10.62
C GLY A 122 8.83 -0.49 -11.31
N THR A 123 8.54 -1.37 -12.29
CA THR A 123 9.57 -2.01 -13.12
C THR A 123 10.28 -1.00 -14.02
N ALA A 124 9.55 -0.06 -14.63
CA ALA A 124 10.13 0.99 -15.47
C ALA A 124 11.05 1.94 -14.69
N VAL A 125 10.69 2.29 -13.46
CA VAL A 125 11.54 3.10 -12.57
C VAL A 125 12.79 2.32 -12.16
N ALA A 126 12.64 1.03 -11.82
CA ALA A 126 13.79 0.19 -11.40
C ALA A 126 14.77 -0.10 -12.54
N SER A 127 14.32 -0.09 -13.80
CA SER A 127 15.17 -0.30 -14.98
C SER A 127 15.85 0.98 -15.48
N ASN A 128 15.48 2.16 -14.96
CA ASN A 128 16.04 3.45 -15.34
C ASN A 128 16.58 4.22 -14.12
N GLY A 129 17.91 4.18 -13.94
CA GLY A 129 18.57 4.83 -12.80
C GLY A 129 18.45 6.36 -12.78
N GLU A 130 18.35 7.02 -13.93
CA GLU A 130 18.14 8.48 -14.01
C GLU A 130 16.73 8.84 -13.52
N LEU A 131 15.73 8.05 -13.92
CA LEU A 131 14.35 8.22 -13.46
C LEU A 131 14.22 7.94 -11.96
N GLU A 132 14.83 6.87 -11.45
CA GLU A 132 14.85 6.58 -10.01
C GLU A 132 15.50 7.73 -9.24
N LEU A 133 16.63 8.26 -9.72
CA LEU A 133 17.32 9.38 -9.09
C LEU A 133 16.49 10.66 -9.13
N ALA A 134 15.86 10.98 -10.25
CA ALA A 134 15.01 12.16 -10.41
C ALA A 134 13.82 12.15 -9.43
N LEU A 135 13.18 10.98 -9.26
CA LEU A 135 12.07 10.81 -8.32
C LEU A 135 12.54 10.79 -6.86
N ALA A 136 13.69 10.17 -6.57
CA ALA A 136 14.25 10.08 -5.22
C ALA A 136 14.90 11.38 -4.72
N SER A 137 15.34 12.27 -5.63
CA SER A 137 16.10 13.47 -5.28
C SER A 137 15.33 14.40 -4.34
N LYS A 138 15.89 14.72 -3.18
CA LYS A 138 15.31 15.74 -2.27
C LYS A 138 15.57 17.17 -2.71
N LEU A 139 16.45 17.37 -3.70
CA LEU A 139 16.86 18.69 -4.18
C LEU A 139 15.89 19.27 -5.22
N GLY A 140 15.12 18.42 -5.90
CA GLY A 140 14.12 18.85 -6.88
C GLY A 140 12.84 19.36 -6.24
N ALA A 141 12.27 20.43 -6.79
CA ALA A 141 10.95 20.91 -6.39
C ALA A 141 9.89 19.82 -6.60
N VAL A 142 8.98 19.66 -5.64
CA VAL A 142 7.89 18.66 -5.71
C VAL A 142 7.04 18.85 -6.97
N SER A 143 6.77 20.10 -7.37
CA SER A 143 6.03 20.43 -8.58
C SER A 143 6.72 19.94 -9.86
N ALA A 144 8.05 19.99 -9.93
CA ALA A 144 8.81 19.49 -11.08
C ALA A 144 8.71 17.96 -11.19
N LYS A 145 8.72 17.26 -10.05
CA LYS A 145 8.54 15.80 -10.05
C LYS A 145 7.12 15.40 -10.43
N VAL A 146 6.12 16.12 -9.94
CA VAL A 146 4.72 15.92 -10.36
C VAL A 146 4.57 16.16 -11.86
N GLY A 147 5.16 17.24 -12.39
CA GLY A 147 5.18 17.52 -13.82
C GLY A 147 5.88 16.44 -14.65
N LEU A 148 6.96 15.84 -14.13
CA LEU A 148 7.61 14.68 -14.76
C LEU A 148 6.65 13.49 -14.82
N ILE A 149 5.99 13.13 -13.70
CA ILE A 149 5.00 12.06 -13.66
C ILE A 149 3.87 12.32 -14.66
N ASP A 150 3.35 13.54 -14.70
CA ASP A 150 2.29 13.94 -15.61
C ASP A 150 2.70 13.75 -17.07
N SER A 151 3.92 14.17 -17.43
CA SER A 151 4.45 13.99 -18.78
C SER A 151 4.64 12.53 -19.18
N LEU A 152 4.92 11.65 -18.23
CA LEU A 152 5.22 10.24 -18.49
C LEU A 152 3.95 9.39 -18.56
N LEU A 153 2.98 9.65 -17.69
CA LEU A 153 1.86 8.74 -17.41
C LEU A 153 0.50 9.24 -17.91
N THR A 154 0.29 10.55 -18.08
CA THR A 154 -1.01 11.09 -18.51
C THR A 154 -1.43 10.48 -19.85
N GLY A 155 -2.65 9.92 -19.89
CA GLY A 155 -3.20 9.26 -21.08
C GLY A 155 -2.67 7.84 -21.36
N LYS A 156 -1.78 7.31 -20.51
CA LYS A 156 -1.26 5.94 -20.62
C LYS A 156 -1.71 5.01 -19.50
N VAL A 157 -2.06 5.57 -18.34
CA VAL A 157 -2.55 4.84 -17.16
C VAL A 157 -3.90 5.41 -16.73
N SER A 158 -4.60 4.67 -15.88
CA SER A 158 -5.82 5.13 -15.22
C SER A 158 -5.59 6.39 -14.37
N GLU A 159 -6.65 7.20 -14.19
CA GLU A 159 -6.59 8.38 -13.32
C GLU A 159 -6.25 8.00 -11.87
N GLN A 160 -6.72 6.84 -11.42
CA GLN A 160 -6.42 6.24 -10.11
C GLN A 160 -4.92 6.03 -9.92
N THR A 161 -4.25 5.41 -10.89
CA THR A 161 -2.79 5.20 -10.83
C THR A 161 -2.06 6.53 -10.82
N LEU A 162 -2.49 7.50 -11.63
CA LEU A 162 -1.87 8.82 -11.67
C LEU A 162 -1.95 9.53 -10.30
N VAL A 163 -3.10 9.47 -9.62
CA VAL A 163 -3.30 10.01 -8.27
C VAL A 163 -2.35 9.36 -7.27
N ILE A 164 -2.27 8.03 -7.27
CA ILE A 164 -1.38 7.29 -6.36
C ILE A 164 0.07 7.70 -6.60
N VAL A 165 0.54 7.66 -7.85
CA VAL A 165 1.95 7.97 -8.16
C VAL A 165 2.29 9.42 -7.82
N ARG A 166 1.40 10.38 -8.10
CA ARG A 166 1.57 11.78 -7.70
C ARG A 166 1.73 11.89 -6.18
N HIS A 167 0.87 11.24 -5.41
CA HIS A 167 0.94 11.26 -3.95
C HIS A 167 2.28 10.71 -3.44
N LEU A 168 2.73 9.56 -3.94
CA LEU A 168 3.98 8.92 -3.48
C LEU A 168 5.22 9.79 -3.73
N VAL A 169 5.21 10.55 -4.83
CA VAL A 169 6.30 11.45 -5.19
C VAL A 169 6.26 12.75 -4.37
N GLN A 170 5.07 13.21 -3.98
CA GLN A 170 4.88 14.35 -3.09
C GLN A 170 5.26 14.03 -1.64
N GLN A 171 4.93 12.82 -1.16
CA GLN A 171 5.21 12.38 0.22
C GLN A 171 6.00 11.07 0.27
N PRO A 172 7.30 11.09 -0.06
CA PRO A 172 8.10 9.87 -0.02
C PRO A 172 8.35 9.35 1.41
N ARG A 173 8.16 10.19 2.44
CA ARG A 173 8.34 9.84 3.88
C ARG A 173 9.66 9.10 4.17
N GLY A 174 10.73 9.48 3.48
CA GLY A 174 12.05 8.87 3.62
C GLY A 174 12.21 7.48 3.00
N ARG A 175 11.18 6.93 2.36
CA ARG A 175 11.21 5.66 1.63
C ARG A 175 11.70 5.86 0.21
N ARG A 176 12.32 4.83 -0.38
CA ARG A 176 12.67 4.81 -1.81
C ARG A 176 11.40 4.67 -2.65
N ILE A 177 11.38 5.27 -3.83
CA ILE A 177 10.21 5.23 -4.72
C ILE A 177 9.80 3.81 -5.11
N GLY A 178 10.75 2.92 -5.39
CA GLY A 178 10.42 1.52 -5.68
C GLY A 178 9.80 0.78 -4.49
N ALA A 179 10.16 1.14 -3.26
CA ALA A 179 9.54 0.56 -2.06
C ALA A 179 8.12 1.11 -1.84
N LEU A 180 7.91 2.40 -2.12
CA LEU A 180 6.59 3.04 -2.10
C LEU A 180 5.64 2.39 -3.10
N LEU A 181 6.06 2.25 -4.35
CA LEU A 181 5.25 1.65 -5.41
C LEU A 181 4.85 0.21 -5.08
N ARG A 182 5.79 -0.61 -4.59
CA ARG A 182 5.48 -1.99 -4.16
C ARG A 182 4.52 -2.02 -2.99
N PHE A 183 4.71 -1.15 -1.99
CA PHE A 183 3.82 -1.06 -0.84
C PHE A 183 2.40 -0.66 -1.25
N SER A 184 2.26 0.35 -2.12
CA SER A 184 0.97 0.77 -2.65
C SER A 184 0.31 -0.31 -3.50
N ALA A 185 1.06 -1.01 -4.36
CA ALA A 185 0.54 -2.13 -5.14
C ALA A 185 -0.03 -3.24 -4.24
N THR A 186 0.64 -3.57 -3.13
CA THR A 186 0.12 -4.53 -2.15
C THR A 186 -1.21 -4.10 -1.53
N ILE A 187 -1.35 -2.81 -1.20
CA ILE A 187 -2.60 -2.28 -0.63
C ILE A 187 -3.73 -2.29 -1.67
N VAL A 188 -3.44 -1.85 -2.88
CA VAL A 188 -4.39 -1.81 -4.00
C VAL A 188 -4.87 -3.23 -4.35
N ALA A 189 -3.95 -4.19 -4.39
CA ALA A 189 -4.27 -5.59 -4.63
C ALA A 189 -5.20 -6.13 -3.54
N ASP A 190 -4.85 -5.92 -2.26
CA ASP A 190 -5.66 -6.39 -1.12
C ASP A 190 -7.07 -5.81 -1.15
N GLU A 191 -7.23 -4.54 -1.54
CA GLU A 191 -8.53 -3.91 -1.74
C GLU A 191 -9.32 -4.53 -2.91
N GLY A 192 -8.63 -4.84 -4.01
CA GLY A 192 -9.19 -5.58 -5.14
C GLY A 192 -9.51 -7.06 -4.86
N GLY A 193 -9.36 -7.52 -3.61
CA GLY A 193 -9.57 -8.92 -3.22
C GLY A 193 -8.49 -9.88 -3.74
N THR A 194 -7.37 -9.34 -4.21
CA THR A 194 -6.24 -10.09 -4.78
C THR A 194 -5.04 -9.99 -3.85
N ALA A 195 -4.35 -11.10 -3.59
CA ALA A 195 -3.14 -11.09 -2.78
C ALA A 195 -1.90 -11.22 -3.67
N ILE A 196 -0.88 -10.36 -3.45
CA ILE A 196 0.40 -10.49 -4.15
C ILE A 196 1.25 -11.55 -3.44
N ALA A 197 1.54 -12.64 -4.16
CA ALA A 197 2.49 -13.66 -3.74
C ALA A 197 3.84 -13.42 -4.43
N THR A 198 4.84 -12.97 -3.67
CA THR A 198 6.23 -12.92 -4.17
C THR A 198 6.83 -14.31 -4.07
N VAL A 199 7.17 -14.89 -5.21
CA VAL A 199 7.70 -16.25 -5.32
C VAL A 199 9.17 -16.17 -5.73
N SER A 200 10.07 -16.46 -4.80
CA SER A 200 11.50 -16.53 -5.04
C SER A 200 11.92 -17.95 -5.38
N THR A 201 12.54 -18.13 -6.55
CA THR A 201 13.05 -19.42 -7.05
C THR A 201 14.44 -19.28 -7.64
N ALA A 202 15.20 -20.39 -7.63
CA ALA A 202 16.54 -20.43 -8.23
C ALA A 202 16.52 -20.27 -9.76
N GLU A 203 15.45 -20.74 -10.39
CA GLU A 203 15.21 -20.71 -11.84
C GLU A 203 13.78 -20.25 -12.14
N LEU A 204 13.53 -19.88 -13.40
CA LEU A 204 12.19 -19.51 -13.87
C LEU A 204 11.24 -20.72 -13.78
N LEU A 205 10.00 -20.48 -13.35
CA LEU A 205 8.99 -21.53 -13.26
C LEU A 205 8.30 -21.64 -14.62
N SER A 206 7.99 -22.86 -15.05
CA SER A 206 7.15 -23.05 -16.23
C SER A 206 5.71 -22.59 -15.95
N SER A 207 4.96 -22.22 -17.00
CA SER A 207 3.56 -21.81 -16.89
C SER A 207 2.70 -22.85 -16.16
N ALA A 208 2.94 -24.14 -16.40
CA ALA A 208 2.26 -25.24 -15.71
C ALA A 208 2.60 -25.35 -14.22
N GLN A 209 3.81 -24.94 -13.80
CA GLN A 209 4.18 -24.87 -12.38
C GLN A 209 3.55 -23.65 -11.71
N LEU A 210 3.54 -22.50 -12.38
CA LEU A 210 2.91 -21.27 -11.91
C LEU A 210 1.41 -21.46 -11.66
N GLU A 211 0.68 -22.05 -12.62
CA GLU A 211 -0.76 -22.29 -12.46
C GLU A 211 -1.10 -23.25 -11.32
N ARG A 212 -0.29 -24.29 -11.13
CA ARG A 212 -0.45 -25.20 -9.97
C ARG A 212 -0.21 -24.47 -8.66
N LEU A 213 0.84 -23.68 -8.57
CA LEU A 213 1.14 -22.88 -7.38
C LEU A 213 0.02 -21.88 -7.09
N ARG A 214 -0.45 -21.16 -8.11
CA ARG A 214 -1.57 -20.21 -8.02
C ARG A 214 -2.82 -20.89 -7.48
N THR A 215 -3.18 -22.05 -8.05
CA THR A 215 -4.37 -22.82 -7.63
C THR A 215 -4.26 -23.28 -6.18
N SER A 216 -3.12 -23.85 -5.78
CA SER A 216 -2.90 -24.32 -4.41
C SER A 216 -2.92 -23.19 -3.39
N LEU A 217 -2.30 -22.04 -3.71
CA LEU A 217 -2.32 -20.88 -2.82
C LEU A 217 -3.72 -20.26 -2.76
N THR A 218 -4.44 -20.17 -3.89
CA THR A 218 -5.83 -19.65 -3.93
C THR A 218 -6.76 -20.50 -3.06
N ALA A 219 -6.65 -21.83 -3.14
CA ALA A 219 -7.42 -22.74 -2.30
C ALA A 219 -7.11 -22.60 -0.80
N ARG A 220 -5.86 -22.31 -0.44
CA ARG A 220 -5.43 -22.17 0.95
C ARG A 220 -5.85 -20.84 1.57
N TYR A 221 -5.76 -19.74 0.81
CA TYR A 221 -6.00 -18.39 1.30
C TYR A 221 -7.41 -17.86 0.99
N GLY A 222 -8.20 -18.57 0.17
CA GLY A 222 -9.57 -18.19 -0.17
C GLY A 222 -9.68 -16.89 -0.96
N ARG A 223 -8.59 -16.45 -1.61
CA ARG A 223 -8.49 -15.20 -2.37
C ARG A 223 -7.73 -15.44 -3.67
N THR A 224 -8.07 -14.66 -4.71
CA THR A 224 -7.31 -14.64 -5.96
C THR A 224 -5.88 -14.19 -5.66
N LEU A 225 -4.86 -14.80 -6.27
CA LEU A 225 -3.47 -14.40 -6.07
C LEU A 225 -2.79 -14.02 -7.38
N THR A 226 -2.12 -12.87 -7.37
CA THR A 226 -1.16 -12.45 -8.39
C THR A 226 0.22 -12.94 -7.97
N ILE A 227 0.91 -13.70 -8.83
CA ILE A 227 2.25 -14.20 -8.54
C ILE A 227 3.29 -13.26 -9.14
N ASN A 228 4.13 -12.67 -8.29
CA ASN A 228 5.33 -11.95 -8.69
C ASN A 228 6.54 -12.89 -8.57
N GLN A 229 7.07 -13.36 -9.70
CA GLN A 229 8.23 -14.25 -9.69
C GLN A 229 9.55 -13.47 -9.62
N VAL A 230 10.38 -13.81 -8.64
CA VAL A 230 11.72 -13.24 -8.46
C VAL A 230 12.76 -14.36 -8.57
N ILE A 231 13.75 -14.19 -9.45
CA ILE A 231 14.85 -15.14 -9.57
C ILE A 231 15.91 -14.78 -8.53
N ASP A 232 16.14 -15.67 -7.57
CA ASP A 232 17.17 -15.53 -6.55
C ASP A 232 18.17 -16.69 -6.67
N ARG A 233 19.33 -16.40 -7.27
CA ARG A 233 20.41 -17.38 -7.48
C ARG A 233 21.11 -17.81 -6.19
N SER A 234 20.86 -17.14 -5.06
CA SER A 234 21.37 -17.58 -3.76
C SER A 234 20.59 -18.80 -3.24
N LEU A 235 19.38 -19.04 -3.76
CA LEU A 235 18.60 -20.24 -3.46
C LEU A 235 19.21 -21.42 -4.23
N VAL A 236 19.66 -22.44 -3.49
CA VAL A 236 20.19 -23.69 -4.06
C VAL A 236 19.06 -24.52 -4.71
N GLY A 237 17.83 -24.35 -4.24
CA GLY A 237 16.64 -24.98 -4.80
C GLY A 237 15.44 -24.92 -3.86
N GLY A 238 14.27 -25.26 -4.40
CA GLY A 238 12.97 -25.12 -3.74
C GLY A 238 12.32 -23.76 -4.05
N VAL A 239 11.28 -23.43 -3.28
CA VAL A 239 10.47 -22.22 -3.47
C VAL A 239 10.28 -21.50 -2.15
N ARG A 240 10.45 -20.18 -2.16
CA ARG A 240 10.07 -19.31 -1.04
C ARG A 240 8.94 -18.42 -1.52
N VAL A 241 7.79 -18.49 -0.85
CA VAL A 241 6.61 -17.70 -1.16
C VAL A 241 6.36 -16.73 -0.03
N GLN A 242 6.20 -15.45 -0.33
CA GLN A 242 5.83 -14.42 0.63
C GLN A 242 4.51 -13.77 0.20
N ILE A 243 3.53 -13.75 1.10
CA ILE A 243 2.20 -13.15 0.88
C ILE A 243 1.94 -12.19 2.04
N GLY A 244 2.05 -10.88 1.78
CA GLY A 244 2.02 -9.89 2.86
C GLY A 244 3.10 -10.16 3.91
N ASP A 245 2.67 -10.41 5.15
CA ASP A 245 3.53 -10.75 6.30
C ASP A 245 3.77 -12.27 6.45
N ASP A 246 3.06 -13.12 5.71
CA ASP A 246 3.21 -14.57 5.77
C ASP A 246 4.33 -15.02 4.83
N VAL A 247 5.27 -15.82 5.35
CA VAL A 247 6.35 -16.44 4.57
C VAL A 247 6.24 -17.96 4.64
N ILE A 248 6.08 -18.59 3.48
CA ILE A 248 6.18 -20.03 3.28
C ILE A 248 7.56 -20.32 2.67
N ASP A 249 8.48 -20.81 3.49
CA ASP A 249 9.82 -21.17 3.04
C ASP A 249 9.93 -22.69 2.80
N GLY A 250 9.88 -23.08 1.53
CA GLY A 250 10.06 -24.45 1.08
C GLY A 250 11.45 -24.70 0.49
N THR A 251 12.45 -23.90 0.84
CA THR A 251 13.81 -24.01 0.26
C THR A 251 14.55 -25.22 0.83
N ILE A 252 15.50 -25.75 0.04
CA ILE A 252 16.37 -26.86 0.46
C ILE A 252 17.19 -26.47 1.70
N ALA A 253 17.62 -25.21 1.77
CA ALA A 253 18.37 -24.67 2.91
C ALA A 253 17.58 -24.77 4.22
N THR A 254 16.31 -24.37 4.21
CA THR A 254 15.42 -24.46 5.37
C THR A 254 15.19 -25.92 5.77
N ARG A 255 14.89 -26.81 4.81
CA ARG A 255 14.72 -28.24 5.09
C ARG A 255 15.96 -28.88 5.72
N LEU A 256 17.16 -28.56 5.23
CA LEU A 256 18.41 -29.07 5.80
C LEU A 256 18.66 -28.53 7.22
N LYS A 257 18.30 -27.26 7.47
CA LYS A 257 18.39 -26.65 8.80
C LYS A 257 17.46 -27.33 9.80
N ASP A 258 16.21 -27.59 9.39
CA ASP A 258 15.21 -28.25 10.25
C ASP A 258 15.63 -29.68 10.59
N LEU A 259 16.15 -30.44 9.60
CA LEU A 259 16.70 -31.78 9.84
C LEU A 259 17.89 -31.75 10.81
N ARG A 260 18.80 -30.79 10.67
CA ARG A 260 19.92 -30.62 11.62
C ARG A 260 19.44 -30.31 13.03
N LEU A 261 18.39 -29.50 13.18
CA LEU A 261 17.82 -29.16 14.49
C LEU A 261 17.15 -30.38 15.14
N GLN A 262 16.45 -31.20 14.35
CA GLN A 262 15.82 -32.44 14.81
C GLN A 262 16.81 -33.55 15.17
N LEU A 263 18.01 -33.54 14.58
CA LEU A 263 19.07 -34.49 14.86
C LEU A 263 20.01 -34.04 16.01
N ALA A 264 19.97 -32.76 16.37
CA ALA A 264 20.80 -32.17 17.43
C ALA A 264 20.05 -32.02 18.78
N GLY A 265 18.77 -32.38 18.83
CA GLY A 265 17.97 -32.53 20.06
C GLY A 265 17.75 -33.99 20.39
#